data_AF-A0A979FUM5-F1
#
_entry.id   AF-A0A979FUM5-F1
#
_cell.length_a   1.000
_cell.length_b   1.000
_cell.length_c   1.000
_cell.angle_alpha   90.00
_cell.angle_beta   90.00
_cell.angle_gamma   90.00
#
_symmetry.space_group_name_H-M   'P 1'
#
loop_
_entity.id
_entity.type
_entity.pdbx_description
1 polymer ?
#
loop_
_entity_poly.entity_id
_entity_poly.type
_entity_poly.pdbx_seq_one_letter_code
_entity_poly.pdbx_strand_id
1 'polypeptide(L)'
;MAIESHNEVQILLDKLENLVYNDNDSNGGFAKDIIVDLSELLSSDTTSAHYDVHVSCSLGKNGLLQFCRQTVSRKHYGDAKKSALEVIRILLEKQASKVAQYTDEIFLVSVLLYRGDPAAKVRCAALELLSVLLLRCVSYLSADILNVEQLVVDLSMGIRGAKVPSGCMLILPYLYLPV
;
A
#
# COMPACT_ATOMS: atom_id res chain seq x y z
N MET A 1 29.53 1.47 -6.86
CA MET A 1 28.79 0.58 -5.95
C MET A 1 27.56 1.24 -5.31
N ALA A 2 27.64 2.26 -4.43
CA ALA A 2 26.43 2.92 -3.89
C ALA A 2 25.60 3.73 -4.89
N ILE A 3 26.27 4.30 -5.87
CA ILE A 3 25.64 5.08 -6.94
C ILE A 3 24.92 4.17 -7.95
N GLU A 4 25.37 2.92 -8.11
CA GLU A 4 24.81 1.98 -9.10
C GLU A 4 23.50 1.37 -8.61
N SER A 5 23.38 0.99 -7.33
CA SER A 5 22.15 0.39 -6.81
C SER A 5 20.99 1.40 -6.66
N HIS A 6 21.28 2.65 -6.27
CA HIS A 6 20.29 3.73 -6.28
C HIS A 6 19.69 3.93 -7.69
N ASN A 7 20.52 3.81 -8.71
CA ASN A 7 20.12 3.93 -10.10
C ASN A 7 19.13 2.81 -10.50
N GLU A 8 19.34 1.57 -10.04
CA GLU A 8 18.45 0.43 -10.39
C GLU A 8 17.02 0.60 -9.87
N VAL A 9 16.84 1.00 -8.60
CA VAL A 9 15.50 1.26 -8.06
C VAL A 9 14.83 2.42 -8.77
N GLN A 10 15.56 3.51 -9.05
CA GLN A 10 14.99 4.64 -9.77
C GLN A 10 14.58 4.26 -11.20
N ILE A 11 15.41 3.49 -11.92
CA ILE A 11 15.09 2.98 -13.27
C ILE A 11 13.80 2.15 -13.25
N LEU A 12 13.62 1.28 -12.26
CA LEU A 12 12.41 0.47 -12.13
C LEU A 12 11.17 1.33 -11.84
N LEU A 13 11.30 2.32 -10.97
CA LEU A 13 10.22 3.26 -10.66
C LEU A 13 9.85 4.13 -11.88
N ASP A 14 10.84 4.61 -12.65
CA ASP A 14 10.61 5.36 -13.88
C ASP A 14 9.89 4.51 -14.93
N LYS A 15 10.27 3.22 -15.06
CA LYS A 15 9.54 2.27 -15.93
C LYS A 15 8.11 2.08 -15.46
N LEU A 16 7.89 1.93 -14.14
CA LEU A 16 6.56 1.78 -13.56
C LEU A 16 5.68 3.01 -13.84
N GLU A 17 6.23 4.21 -13.63
CA GLU A 17 5.56 5.48 -13.93
C GLU A 17 5.19 5.58 -15.41
N ASN A 18 6.11 5.21 -16.31
CA ASN A 18 5.85 5.20 -17.75
C ASN A 18 4.75 4.21 -18.16
N LEU A 19 4.64 3.05 -17.50
CA LEU A 19 3.54 2.12 -17.73
C LEU A 19 2.19 2.72 -17.31
N VAL A 20 2.16 3.46 -16.20
CA VAL A 20 0.93 4.13 -15.73
C VAL A 20 0.56 5.32 -16.62
N TYR A 21 1.56 6.06 -17.12
CA TYR A 21 1.35 7.18 -18.04
C TYR A 21 0.80 6.70 -19.39
N ASN A 22 1.42 5.65 -19.96
CA ASN A 22 1.00 5.03 -21.23
C ASN A 22 0.01 3.88 -20.99
N ASP A 23 -1.08 4.17 -20.28
CA ASP A 23 -2.02 3.16 -19.78
C ASP A 23 -2.54 2.22 -20.87
N ASN A 24 -2.42 0.92 -20.64
CA ASN A 24 -2.92 -0.15 -21.51
C ASN A 24 -3.27 -1.36 -20.65
N ASP A 25 -4.31 -2.12 -21.03
CA ASP A 25 -4.78 -3.32 -20.34
C ASP A 25 -3.68 -4.37 -20.14
N SER A 26 -2.69 -4.43 -21.04
CA SER A 26 -1.53 -5.33 -20.93
C SER A 26 -0.49 -4.90 -19.88
N ASN A 27 -0.50 -3.65 -19.44
CA ASN A 27 0.53 -3.10 -18.54
C ASN A 27 0.46 -3.67 -17.12
N GLY A 28 -0.66 -4.29 -16.74
CA GLY A 28 -0.85 -4.85 -15.40
C GLY A 28 0.16 -5.94 -15.03
N GLY A 29 0.50 -6.81 -15.98
CA GLY A 29 1.51 -7.85 -15.80
C GLY A 29 2.91 -7.27 -15.63
N PHE A 30 3.32 -6.40 -16.55
CA PHE A 30 4.63 -5.75 -16.51
C PHE A 30 4.86 -4.92 -15.24
N ALA A 31 3.83 -4.21 -14.78
CA ALA A 31 3.90 -3.46 -13.52
C ALA A 31 4.11 -4.39 -12.32
N LYS A 32 3.46 -5.56 -12.31
CA LYS A 32 3.65 -6.56 -11.25
C LYS A 32 5.08 -7.08 -11.24
N ASP A 33 5.63 -7.42 -12.40
CA ASP A 33 6.99 -7.94 -12.51
C ASP A 33 8.02 -6.92 -12.00
N ILE A 34 7.88 -5.65 -12.38
CA ILE A 34 8.71 -4.55 -11.85
C ILE A 34 8.62 -4.44 -10.33
N ILE A 35 7.44 -4.60 -9.74
CA ILE A 35 7.26 -4.53 -8.28
C ILE A 35 7.90 -5.74 -7.59
N VAL A 36 7.88 -6.91 -8.21
CA VAL A 36 8.61 -8.10 -7.72
C VAL A 36 10.11 -7.85 -7.73
N ASP A 37 10.66 -7.32 -8.82
CA ASP A 37 12.08 -6.96 -8.92
C ASP A 37 12.46 -5.93 -7.84
N LEU A 38 11.63 -4.91 -7.61
CA LEU A 38 11.81 -3.94 -6.52
C LEU A 38 11.81 -4.62 -5.15
N SER A 39 10.91 -5.58 -4.93
CA SER A 39 10.84 -6.35 -3.68
C SER A 39 12.11 -7.14 -3.41
N GLU A 40 12.71 -7.73 -4.46
CA GLU A 40 13.96 -8.47 -4.37
C GLU A 40 15.13 -7.55 -4.00
N LEU A 41 15.23 -6.38 -4.65
CA LEU A 41 16.23 -5.37 -4.32
C LEU A 41 16.11 -4.89 -2.87
N LEU A 42 14.88 -4.63 -2.41
CA LEU A 42 14.60 -4.23 -1.02
C LEU A 42 14.80 -5.35 0.01
N SER A 43 14.83 -6.61 -0.44
CA SER A 43 15.05 -7.78 0.43
C SER A 43 16.48 -8.27 0.42
N SER A 44 17.28 -7.89 -0.57
CA SER A 44 18.69 -8.24 -0.65
C SER A 44 19.49 -7.64 0.52
N ASP A 45 20.43 -8.41 1.08
CA ASP A 45 21.33 -7.99 2.17
C ASP A 45 22.26 -6.88 1.68
N THR A 46 21.72 -5.66 1.65
CA THR A 46 22.45 -4.43 1.36
C THR A 46 22.91 -3.80 2.67
N THR A 47 24.03 -3.07 2.63
CA THR A 47 24.47 -2.32 3.81
C THR A 47 23.39 -1.32 4.23
N SER A 48 23.30 -0.99 5.53
CA SER A 48 22.22 -0.15 6.08
C SER A 48 22.02 1.19 5.34
N ALA A 49 23.09 1.80 4.83
CA ALA A 49 23.00 3.08 4.11
C ALA A 49 22.34 2.93 2.73
N HIS A 50 22.59 1.82 2.02
CA HIS A 50 21.95 1.56 0.74
C HIS A 50 20.47 1.25 0.93
N TYR A 51 20.15 0.44 1.94
CA TYR A 51 18.77 0.10 2.29
C TYR A 51 17.92 1.37 2.51
N ASP A 52 18.44 2.35 3.26
CA ASP A 52 17.74 3.62 3.52
C ASP A 52 17.42 4.39 2.24
N VAL A 53 18.36 4.41 1.29
CA VAL A 53 18.18 5.04 -0.02
C VAL A 53 17.12 4.30 -0.82
N HIS A 54 17.17 2.96 -0.86
CA HIS A 54 16.19 2.15 -1.59
C HIS A 54 14.78 2.33 -1.04
N VAL A 55 14.61 2.34 0.28
CA VAL A 55 13.32 2.61 0.94
C VAL A 55 12.83 4.03 0.58
N SER A 56 13.72 5.01 0.65
CA SER A 56 13.35 6.41 0.37
C SER A 56 12.94 6.63 -1.08
N CYS A 57 13.58 5.95 -2.03
CA CYS A 57 13.15 5.99 -3.43
C CYS A 57 11.80 5.28 -3.61
N SER A 58 11.66 4.08 -3.04
CA SER A 58 10.48 3.23 -3.23
C SER A 58 9.21 3.81 -2.62
N LEU A 59 9.32 4.58 -1.54
CA LEU A 59 8.19 5.24 -0.87
C LEU A 59 8.12 6.75 -1.14
N GLY A 60 9.05 7.29 -1.92
CA GLY A 60 9.10 8.71 -2.25
C GLY A 60 8.01 9.13 -3.24
N LYS A 61 8.14 10.37 -3.74
CA LYS A 61 7.13 11.06 -4.57
C LYS A 61 6.67 10.27 -5.81
N ASN A 62 7.56 9.52 -6.44
CA ASN A 62 7.27 8.71 -7.63
C ASN A 62 7.32 7.20 -7.31
N GLY A 63 7.19 6.86 -6.03
CA GLY A 63 7.30 5.50 -5.52
C GLY A 63 6.02 4.67 -5.65
N LEU A 64 6.00 3.55 -4.92
CA LEU A 64 4.88 2.61 -4.87
C LEU A 64 3.58 3.23 -4.36
N LEU A 65 3.67 4.21 -3.44
CA LEU A 65 2.50 4.94 -2.92
C LEU A 65 1.80 5.75 -4.02
N GLN A 66 2.59 6.42 -4.86
CA GLN A 66 2.09 7.17 -6.01
C GLN A 66 1.49 6.25 -7.07
N PHE A 67 2.16 5.13 -7.38
CA PHE A 67 1.62 4.09 -8.27
C PHE A 67 0.23 3.62 -7.79
N CYS A 68 0.11 3.27 -6.51
CA CYS A 68 -1.15 2.84 -5.89
C CYS A 68 -2.24 3.91 -6.02
N ARG A 69 -1.91 5.18 -5.76
CA ARG A 69 -2.84 6.31 -5.85
C ARG A 69 -3.34 6.54 -7.28
N GLN A 70 -2.47 6.45 -8.28
CA GLN A 70 -2.82 6.71 -9.68
C GLN A 70 -3.65 5.59 -10.31
N THR A 71 -3.55 4.37 -9.78
CA THR A 71 -4.15 3.17 -10.38
C THR A 71 -5.37 2.64 -9.65
N VAL A 72 -5.92 3.34 -8.65
CA VAL A 72 -7.06 2.91 -7.81
C VAL A 72 -8.22 2.33 -8.63
N SER A 73 -8.70 3.08 -9.63
CA SER A 73 -9.84 2.67 -10.47
C SER A 73 -9.48 1.72 -11.62
N ARG A 74 -8.19 1.46 -11.84
CA ARG A 74 -7.69 0.68 -12.97
C ARG A 74 -7.62 -0.80 -12.62
N LYS A 75 -8.53 -1.60 -13.20
CA LYS A 75 -8.75 -3.02 -12.84
C LYS A 75 -7.58 -3.93 -13.23
N HIS A 76 -6.95 -3.67 -14.39
CA HIS A 76 -5.86 -4.49 -14.92
C HIS A 76 -4.60 -4.47 -14.04
N TYR A 77 -4.38 -3.41 -13.25
CA TYR A 77 -3.30 -3.36 -12.25
C TYR A 77 -3.60 -4.09 -10.94
N GLY A 78 -4.68 -4.86 -10.84
CA GLY A 78 -5.11 -5.49 -9.58
C GLY A 78 -4.02 -6.35 -8.90
N ASP A 79 -3.24 -7.13 -9.67
CA ASP A 79 -2.13 -7.91 -9.09
C ASP A 79 -0.94 -7.03 -8.71
N ALA A 80 -0.59 -6.05 -9.55
CA ALA A 80 0.48 -5.11 -9.28
C ALA A 80 0.20 -4.28 -8.00
N LYS A 81 -1.02 -3.74 -7.84
CA LYS A 81 -1.43 -3.03 -6.62
C LYS A 81 -1.33 -3.89 -5.38
N LYS A 82 -1.77 -5.16 -5.45
CA LYS A 82 -1.63 -6.11 -4.34
C LYS A 82 -0.16 -6.30 -3.97
N SER A 83 0.71 -6.56 -4.96
CA SER A 83 2.14 -6.72 -4.73
C SER A 83 2.79 -5.47 -4.14
N ALA A 84 2.41 -4.27 -4.59
CA ALA A 84 2.93 -3.02 -4.03
C ALA A 84 2.57 -2.87 -2.55
N LEU A 85 1.30 -3.12 -2.19
CA LEU A 85 0.84 -3.07 -0.81
C LEU A 85 1.57 -4.08 0.09
N GLU A 86 1.85 -5.27 -0.42
CA GLU A 86 2.61 -6.31 0.28
C GLU A 86 4.06 -5.90 0.52
N VAL A 87 4.73 -5.30 -0.47
CA VAL A 87 6.08 -4.75 -0.31
C VAL A 87 6.09 -3.67 0.78
N ILE A 88 5.14 -2.73 0.74
CA ILE A 88 5.03 -1.66 1.74
C ILE A 88 4.80 -2.26 3.14
N ARG A 89 3.93 -3.27 3.26
CA ARG A 89 3.67 -3.99 4.52
C ARG A 89 4.95 -4.60 5.07
N ILE A 90 5.72 -5.31 4.23
CA ILE A 90 6.99 -5.94 4.63
C ILE A 90 8.00 -4.90 5.11
N LEU A 91 8.12 -3.75 4.42
CA LEU A 91 9.01 -2.67 4.85
C LEU A 91 8.62 -2.14 6.24
N LEU A 92 7.32 -1.94 6.46
CA LEU A 92 6.78 -1.45 7.73
C LEU A 92 7.00 -2.47 8.86
N GLU A 93 6.88 -3.77 8.58
CA GLU A 93 7.12 -4.84 9.55
C GLU A 93 8.59 -5.03 9.91
N LYS A 94 9.49 -4.87 8.92
CA LYS A 94 10.93 -5.06 9.10
C LYS A 94 11.59 -3.85 9.76
N GLN A 95 11.30 -2.63 9.28
CA GLN A 95 12.01 -1.41 9.69
C GLN A 95 11.10 -0.19 9.81
N ALA A 96 10.13 -0.25 10.73
CA ALA A 96 9.17 0.82 11.00
C ALA A 96 9.81 2.22 11.15
N SER A 97 10.95 2.35 11.82
CA SER A 97 11.64 3.63 12.01
C SER A 97 12.15 4.27 10.72
N LYS A 98 12.51 3.47 9.71
CA LYS A 98 12.93 3.96 8.37
C LYS A 98 11.76 4.39 7.51
N VAL A 99 10.59 3.83 7.79
CA VAL A 99 9.34 4.09 7.07
C VAL A 99 8.51 5.20 7.74
N ALA A 100 8.86 5.61 8.97
CA ALA A 100 8.09 6.52 9.81
C ALA A 100 7.59 7.79 9.09
N GLN A 101 8.44 8.45 8.30
CA GLN A 101 8.08 9.67 7.57
C GLN A 101 7.02 9.47 6.47
N TYR A 102 6.77 8.23 6.05
CA TYR A 102 5.79 7.88 5.01
C TYR A 102 4.48 7.34 5.59
N THR A 103 4.36 7.21 6.92
CA THR A 103 3.22 6.53 7.57
C THR A 103 1.89 7.20 7.31
N ASP A 104 1.83 8.54 7.28
CA ASP A 104 0.63 9.28 6.94
C ASP A 104 0.17 9.00 5.50
N GLU A 105 1.10 8.95 4.55
CA GLU A 105 0.76 8.63 3.16
C GLU A 105 0.35 7.17 3.00
N ILE A 106 1.02 6.25 3.71
CA ILE A 106 0.64 4.83 3.77
C ILE A 106 -0.79 4.70 4.29
N PHE A 107 -1.16 5.44 5.35
CA PHE A 107 -2.53 5.46 5.87
C PHE A 107 -3.52 5.90 4.79
N LEU A 108 -3.29 7.05 4.17
CA LEU A 108 -4.18 7.64 3.18
C LEU A 108 -4.35 6.73 1.96
N VAL A 109 -3.26 6.15 1.43
CA VAL A 109 -3.31 5.24 0.28
C VAL A 109 -4.03 3.94 0.64
N SER A 110 -3.81 3.40 1.84
CA SER A 110 -4.49 2.17 2.30
C SER A 110 -6.00 2.38 2.40
N VAL A 111 -6.44 3.48 3.02
CA VAL A 111 -7.88 3.83 3.10
C VAL A 111 -8.46 4.07 1.71
N LEU A 112 -7.75 4.80 0.85
CA LEU A 112 -8.18 5.07 -0.53
C LEU A 112 -8.42 3.79 -1.33
N LEU A 113 -7.47 2.85 -1.30
CA LEU A 113 -7.59 1.58 -2.01
C LEU A 113 -8.65 0.67 -1.38
N TYR A 114 -8.76 0.61 -0.06
CA TYR A 114 -9.81 -0.16 0.61
C TYR A 114 -11.21 0.30 0.17
N ARG A 115 -11.44 1.61 0.07
CA ARG A 115 -12.74 2.18 -0.31
C ARG A 115 -13.00 2.12 -1.81
N GLY A 116 -11.99 2.41 -2.62
CA GLY A 116 -12.15 2.71 -4.03
C GLY A 116 -11.77 1.58 -5.00
N ASP A 117 -11.02 0.57 -4.55
CA ASP A 117 -10.52 -0.45 -5.48
C ASP A 117 -11.60 -1.47 -5.85
N PRO A 118 -11.81 -1.74 -7.15
CA PRO A 118 -12.81 -2.72 -7.60
C PRO A 118 -12.44 -4.18 -7.26
N ALA A 119 -11.17 -4.50 -7.05
CA ALA A 119 -10.70 -5.85 -6.80
C ALA A 119 -10.67 -6.16 -5.29
N ALA A 120 -11.43 -7.18 -4.87
CA ALA A 120 -11.47 -7.60 -3.46
C ALA A 120 -10.08 -7.95 -2.90
N LYS A 121 -9.21 -8.57 -3.69
CA LYS A 121 -7.83 -8.91 -3.29
C LYS A 121 -6.98 -7.68 -2.92
N VAL A 122 -7.19 -6.55 -3.60
CA VAL A 122 -6.48 -5.30 -3.32
C VAL A 122 -7.05 -4.67 -2.05
N ARG A 123 -8.38 -4.65 -1.91
CA ARG A 123 -9.03 -4.17 -0.68
C ARG A 123 -8.59 -4.96 0.56
N CYS A 124 -8.45 -6.28 0.47
CA CYS A 124 -7.91 -7.10 1.55
C CYS A 124 -6.45 -6.73 1.88
N ALA A 125 -5.58 -6.64 0.87
CA ALA A 125 -4.18 -6.25 1.08
C ALA A 125 -4.04 -4.84 1.69
N ALA A 126 -4.91 -3.91 1.31
CA ALA A 126 -4.94 -2.57 1.87
C ALA A 126 -5.37 -2.57 3.34
N LEU A 127 -6.35 -3.41 3.70
CA LEU A 127 -6.78 -3.59 5.09
C LEU A 127 -5.70 -4.27 5.94
N GLU A 128 -4.98 -5.25 5.39
CA GLU A 128 -3.84 -5.87 6.06
C GLU A 128 -2.75 -4.83 6.35
N LEU A 129 -2.35 -4.03 5.34
CA LEU A 129 -1.37 -2.97 5.50
C LEU A 129 -1.81 -1.95 6.57
N LEU A 130 -3.06 -1.50 6.50
CA LEU A 130 -3.65 -0.58 7.48
C LEU A 130 -3.62 -1.16 8.90
N SER A 131 -3.91 -2.47 9.05
CA SER A 131 -3.88 -3.15 10.34
C SER A 131 -2.47 -3.18 10.93
N VAL A 132 -1.44 -3.47 10.12
CA VAL A 132 -0.05 -3.44 10.58
C VAL A 132 0.38 -2.02 10.95
N LEU A 133 0.01 -1.02 10.15
CA LEU A 133 0.29 0.39 10.41
C LEU A 133 -0.29 0.83 11.77
N LEU A 134 -1.57 0.55 12.02
CA LEU A 134 -2.23 0.90 13.28
C LEU A 134 -1.69 0.11 14.48
N LEU A 135 -1.30 -1.15 14.28
CA LEU A 135 -0.77 -1.98 15.37
C LEU A 135 0.66 -1.58 15.76
N ARG A 136 1.52 -1.26 14.78
CA ARG A 136 2.97 -1.14 14.99
C ARG A 136 3.51 0.27 14.85
N CYS A 137 2.80 1.14 14.13
CA CYS A 137 3.31 2.44 13.70
C CYS A 137 2.35 3.59 14.03
N VAL A 138 1.32 3.37 14.85
CA VAL A 138 0.36 4.42 15.23
C VAL A 138 1.03 5.63 15.88
N SER A 139 2.13 5.42 16.60
CA SER A 139 2.90 6.51 17.21
C SER A 139 3.63 7.39 16.21
N TYR A 140 3.76 6.96 14.95
CA TYR A 140 4.33 7.75 13.86
C TYR A 140 3.27 8.51 13.06
N LEU A 141 1.99 8.16 13.21
CA LEU A 141 0.92 8.86 12.53
C LEU A 141 0.70 10.24 13.14
N SER A 142 0.54 11.24 12.28
CA SER A 142 0.14 12.58 12.70
C SER A 142 -1.26 12.54 13.31
N ALA A 143 -1.45 13.25 14.42
CA ALA A 143 -2.74 13.30 15.11
C ALA A 143 -3.89 13.79 14.20
N ASP A 144 -3.58 14.69 13.26
CA ASP A 144 -4.55 15.25 12.31
C ASP A 144 -4.95 14.27 11.19
N ILE A 145 -4.16 13.22 10.96
CA ILE A 145 -4.40 12.23 9.91
C ILE A 145 -5.31 11.10 10.42
N LEU A 146 -5.11 10.65 11.66
CA LEU A 146 -5.89 9.56 12.24
C LEU A 146 -7.22 10.06 12.81
N ASN A 147 -8.19 10.30 11.92
CA ASN A 147 -9.59 10.46 12.34
C ASN A 147 -10.24 9.08 12.54
N VAL A 148 -10.26 8.62 13.80
CA VAL A 148 -10.80 7.29 14.18
C VAL A 148 -12.29 7.16 13.82
N GLU A 149 -13.08 8.21 13.98
CA GLU A 149 -14.52 8.18 13.66
C GLU A 149 -14.73 7.96 12.17
N GLN A 150 -14.03 8.73 11.33
CA GLN A 150 -14.10 8.57 9.88
C GLN A 150 -13.59 7.20 9.44
N LEU A 151 -12.54 6.69 10.09
CA LEU A 151 -12.00 5.37 9.79
C LEU A 151 -13.01 4.25 10.07
N VAL A 152 -13.72 4.31 11.20
CA VAL A 152 -14.78 3.34 11.53
C VAL A 152 -15.90 3.39 10.49
N VAL A 153 -16.30 4.58 10.06
CA VAL A 153 -17.29 4.76 8.98
C VAL A 153 -16.80 4.13 7.68
N ASP A 154 -15.54 4.36 7.31
CA ASP A 154 -14.93 3.86 6.09
C ASP A 154 -14.89 2.33 6.04
N LEU A 155 -14.45 1.71 7.15
CA LEU A 155 -14.45 0.25 7.32
C LEU A 155 -15.88 -0.33 7.29
N SER A 156 -16.83 0.36 7.90
CA SER A 156 -18.22 -0.09 7.96
C SER A 156 -18.92 -0.02 6.60
N MET A 157 -18.63 0.99 5.77
CA MET A 157 -19.17 1.09 4.42
C MET A 157 -18.63 -0.01 3.50
N GLY A 158 -17.36 -0.39 3.63
CA GLY A 158 -16.76 -1.48 2.87
C GLY A 158 -17.45 -2.83 3.10
N ILE A 159 -17.95 -3.07 4.32
CA ILE A 159 -18.69 -4.28 4.69
C ILE A 159 -20.08 -4.32 4.06
N ARG A 160 -20.80 -3.19 3.95
CA ARG A 160 -22.16 -3.15 3.38
C ARG A 160 -22.21 -3.47 1.88
N GLY A 161 -21.11 -3.25 1.16
CA GLY A 161 -20.97 -3.59 -0.27
C GLY A 161 -20.36 -4.98 -0.53
N ALA A 162 -19.90 -5.68 0.50
CA ALA A 162 -19.30 -7.01 0.37
C ALA A 162 -20.35 -8.09 0.61
N LYS A 163 -20.46 -9.08 -0.29
CA LYS A 163 -21.04 -10.39 0.06
C LYS A 163 -20.07 -11.07 1.04
N VAL A 164 -20.15 -10.69 2.31
CA VAL A 164 -19.44 -11.41 3.38
C VAL A 164 -19.98 -12.84 3.37
N PRO A 165 -19.14 -13.88 3.28
CA PRO A 165 -19.60 -15.26 3.38
C PRO A 165 -20.40 -15.41 4.68
N SER A 166 -21.61 -15.96 4.58
CA SER A 166 -22.62 -15.98 5.65
C SER A 166 -22.19 -16.65 6.96
N GLY A 167 -20.98 -17.21 7.04
CA GLY A 167 -20.39 -17.81 8.24
C GLY A 167 -19.57 -16.87 9.13
N CYS A 168 -19.27 -15.63 8.71
CA CYS A 168 -18.48 -14.68 9.51
C CYS A 168 -19.33 -13.61 10.24
N MET A 169 -20.65 -13.75 10.23
CA MET A 169 -21.61 -12.77 10.74
C MET A 169 -21.82 -12.86 12.27
N LEU A 170 -20.74 -12.89 13.06
CA LEU A 170 -20.84 -12.99 14.53
C LEU A 170 -20.33 -11.75 15.31
N ILE A 171 -19.95 -10.67 14.64
CA ILE A 171 -19.52 -9.43 15.32
C ILE A 171 -20.27 -8.22 14.74
N LEU A 172 -21.59 -8.23 14.82
CA LEU A 172 -22.41 -7.04 14.52
C LEU A 172 -23.65 -6.83 15.42
N PRO A 173 -23.69 -7.14 16.75
CA PRO A 173 -24.82 -6.68 17.57
C PRO A 173 -24.69 -5.25 18.12
N TYR A 174 -23.51 -4.61 18.08
CA TYR A 174 -23.29 -3.37 18.86
C TYR A 174 -23.40 -2.05 18.08
N LEU A 175 -23.74 -2.07 16.79
CA LEU A 175 -23.89 -0.85 15.97
C LEU A 175 -25.34 -0.32 15.87
N TYR A 176 -26.27 -0.87 16.65
CA TYR A 176 -27.63 -0.35 16.79
C TYR A 176 -27.94 -0.08 18.27
N LEU A 177 -27.56 1.10 18.74
CA LEU A 177 -28.26 1.75 19.85
C LEU A 177 -28.86 3.05 19.29
N PRO A 178 -30.19 3.18 19.24
CA PRO A 178 -30.82 4.46 18.91
C PRO A 178 -30.67 5.40 20.10
N VAL A 179 -30.29 6.65 19.82
CA VAL A 179 -30.61 7.80 20.70
C VAL A 179 -32.01 8.26 20.36
#